data_AF-A0A958C1H1-F1
#
_entry.id   AF-A0A958C1H1-F1
#
_cell.length_a   1.000
_cell.length_b   1.000
_cell.length_c   1.000
_cell.angle_alpha   90.00
_cell.angle_beta   90.00
_cell.angle_gamma   90.00
#
_symmetry.space_group_name_H-M   'P 1'
#
loop_
_entity.id
_entity.type
_entity.pdbx_description
1 polymer ?
#
loop_
_entity_poly.entity_id
_entity_poly.type
_entity_poly.pdbx_seq_one_letter_code
_entity_poly.pdbx_strand_id
1 'polypeptide(L)' 'DEFGLDVVLAGLQRMEAEPWGGLRFRPANLLVAKVEAGELGKASGRGFHEYAEEMLDFLS' A
#
# COMPACT_ATOMS: atom_id res chain seq x y z
N ASP A 1 0.12 -3.86 -3.19
CA ASP A 1 -0.61 -3.28 -4.33
C ASP A 1 -2.02 -3.82 -4.51
N GLU A 2 -2.27 -5.13 -4.38
CA GLU A 2 -3.62 -5.69 -4.60
C GLU A 2 -4.64 -5.26 -3.54
N PHE A 3 -4.25 -5.22 -2.26
CA PHE A 3 -5.14 -4.89 -1.15
C PHE A 3 -5.25 -3.39 -0.83
N GLY A 4 -4.47 -2.52 -1.48
CA GLY A 4 -4.31 -1.11 -1.09
C GLY A 4 -3.11 -0.90 -0.16
N LEU A 5 -2.22 0.05 -0.52
CA LEU A 5 -1.05 0.40 0.32
C LEU A 5 -1.44 1.10 1.63
N ASP A 6 -2.56 1.83 1.62
CA ASP A 6 -3.17 2.45 2.79
C ASP A 6 -3.61 1.41 3.83
N VAL A 7 -4.25 0.33 3.39
CA VAL A 7 -4.66 -0.78 4.26
C VAL A 7 -3.45 -1.46 4.90
N VAL A 8 -2.41 -1.70 4.11
CA VAL A 8 -1.15 -2.29 4.61
C VAL A 8 -0.46 -1.37 5.60
N LEU A 9 -0.39 -0.06 5.31
CA LEU A 9 0.21 0.93 6.21
C LEU A 9 -0.52 0.96 7.55
N ALA A 10 -1.86 1.02 7.54
CA ALA A 10 -2.66 1.01 8.77
C ALA A 10 -2.46 -0.28 9.59
N GLY A 11 -2.37 -1.43 8.90
CA GLY A 11 -2.07 -2.72 9.54
C GLY A 11 -0.70 -2.73 10.23
N LEU A 12 0.34 -2.26 9.55
CA LEU A 12 1.69 -2.18 10.10
C LEU A 12 1.77 -1.23 11.29
N GLN A 13 1.16 -0.05 11.21
CA GLN A 13 1.11 0.91 12.32
C GLN A 13 0.40 0.33 13.55
N ARG A 14 -0.71 -0.40 13.34
CA ARG A 14 -1.40 -1.10 14.42
C ARG A 14 -0.49 -2.15 15.05
N MET A 15 0.17 -2.97 14.24
CA MET A 15 1.08 -4.01 14.74
C MET A 15 2.33 -3.42 15.41
N GLU A 16 2.88 -2.30 14.92
CA GLU A 16 4.00 -1.60 15.57
C GLU A 16 3.62 -1.13 16.98
N ALA A 17 2.38 -0.66 17.17
CA ALA A 17 1.87 -0.20 18.46
C ALA A 17 1.58 -1.33 19.48
N GLU A 18 1.53 -2.59 19.04
CA GLU A 18 1.33 -3.72 19.96
C GLU A 18 2.58 -3.96 20.84
N PRO A 19 2.42 -4.45 22.08
CA PRO A 19 3.54 -4.67 23.00
C PRO A 19 4.63 -5.63 22.48
N TRP A 20 4.23 -6.57 21.62
CA TRP A 20 5.11 -7.57 20.97
C TRP A 20 5.56 -7.15 19.56
N GLY A 21 5.13 -5.96 19.13
CA GLY A 21 5.30 -5.44 17.79
C GLY A 21 6.58 -4.67 17.63
N GLY A 22 6.54 -3.38 17.93
CA GLY A 22 7.70 -2.49 17.85
C GLY A 22 8.38 -2.52 16.48
N LEU A 23 9.72 -2.41 16.47
CA LEU A 23 10.52 -2.14 15.27
C LEU A 23 10.29 -3.11 14.11
N ARG A 24 9.92 -4.38 14.38
CA ARG A 24 9.71 -5.39 13.33
C ARG A 24 8.52 -5.06 12.41
N PHE A 25 7.59 -4.24 12.86
CA PHE A 25 6.42 -3.81 12.09
C PHE A 25 6.46 -2.34 11.70
N ARG A 26 7.59 -1.67 11.94
CA ARG A 26 7.76 -0.28 11.51
C ARG A 26 7.58 -0.19 9.99
N PRO A 27 6.64 0.64 9.51
CA PRO A 27 6.47 0.85 8.08
C PRO A 27 7.76 1.40 7.45
N ALA A 28 8.11 0.92 6.26
CA ALA A 28 9.20 1.51 5.49
C ALA A 28 8.81 2.91 5.00
N ASN A 29 9.75 3.87 5.01
CA ASN A 29 9.50 5.25 4.57
C ASN A 29 8.92 5.32 3.15
N LEU A 30 9.35 4.42 2.25
CA LEU A 30 8.82 4.35 0.89
C LEU A 30 7.32 4.01 0.85
N LEU A 31 6.86 3.11 1.73
CA LEU A 31 5.44 2.77 1.82
C LEU A 31 4.63 3.99 2.26
N VAL A 32 5.10 4.71 3.29
CA VAL A 32 4.46 5.93 3.78
C VAL A 32 4.34 6.98 2.68
N ALA A 33 5.45 7.28 2.00
CA ALA A 33 5.49 8.27 0.93
C ALA A 33 4.53 7.94 -0.23
N LYS A 34 4.39 6.65 -0.58
CA LYS A 34 3.44 6.22 -1.63
C LYS A 34 1.98 6.41 -1.22
N VAL A 35 1.64 6.11 0.03
CA VAL A 35 0.28 6.34 0.56
C VAL A 35 -0.03 7.84 0.59
N GLU A 36 0.91 8.67 1.04
CA GLU A 36 0.78 10.13 1.03
C GLU A 36 0.60 10.70 -0.39
N ALA A 37 1.22 10.07 -1.39
CA ALA A 37 1.07 10.42 -2.80
C ALA A 37 -0.20 9.86 -3.47
N GLY A 38 -1.03 9.08 -2.77
CA GLY A 38 -2.22 8.43 -3.34
C GLY A 38 -1.91 7.26 -4.29
N GLU A 39 -0.69 6.75 -4.28
CA GLU A 39 -0.25 5.59 -5.08
C GLU A 39 -0.60 4.29 -4.35
N LEU A 40 -1.89 3.97 -4.27
CA LEU A 40 -2.42 2.90 -3.43
C LEU A 40 -2.30 1.49 -4.02
N GLY A 41 -1.90 1.33 -5.27
CA GLY A 41 -1.78 0.03 -5.94
C GLY A 41 -2.63 -0.07 -7.20
N LYS A 42 -3.16 -1.27 -7.47
CA LYS A 42 -3.90 -1.56 -8.71
C LYS A 42 -5.09 -0.62 -8.91
N ALA A 43 -5.87 -0.39 -7.85
CA ALA A 43 -7.08 0.45 -7.91
C ALA A 43 -6.80 1.93 -8.25
N SER A 44 -5.59 2.44 -7.94
CA SER A 44 -5.15 3.79 -8.28
C SER A 44 -4.27 3.84 -9.54
N GLY A 45 -4.10 2.73 -10.26
CA GLY A 45 -3.23 2.61 -11.44
C GLY A 45 -1.73 2.66 -11.13
N ARG A 46 -1.35 2.86 -9.86
CA ARG A 46 0.05 2.96 -9.42
C ARG A 46 0.18 2.62 -7.93
N GLY A 47 1.16 1.78 -7.60
CA GLY A 47 1.61 1.46 -6.24
C GLY A 47 3.12 1.27 -6.22
N PHE A 48 3.62 0.12 -5.74
CA PHE A 48 5.02 -0.25 -5.96
C PHE A 48 5.32 -0.53 -7.43
N HIS A 49 4.31 -0.92 -8.21
CA HIS A 49 4.37 -1.04 -9.66
C HIS A 49 3.44 -0.03 -10.34
N GLU A 50 3.74 0.31 -11.60
CA GLU A 50 2.77 1.00 -12.46
C GLU A 50 1.86 -0.04 -13.11
N TYR A 51 0.56 0.19 -13.03
CA TYR A 51 -0.47 -0.64 -13.63
C TYR A 51 -1.07 0.16 -14.78
N ALA A 52 -0.46 0.07 -15.96
CA ALA A 52 -1.08 0.53 -17.19
C ALA A 52 -2.40 -0.24 -17.35
N GLU A 53 -3.51 0.48 -17.53
CA GLU A 53 -4.89 -0.03 -17.45
C GLU A 53 -5.11 -1.45 -18.01
N GLU A 54 -4.94 -2.48 -17.19
CA GLU A 54 -5.59 -3.79 -17.40
C GLU A 54 -7.12 -3.69 -17.22
N MET A 55 -7.64 -2.50 -16.88
CA MET A 55 -9.08 -2.20 -16.87
C MET A 55 -9.70 -2.12 -18.27
N LEU A 56 -8.92 -1.88 -19.33
CA LEU A 56 -9.45 -1.89 -20.69
C LEU A 56 -9.78 -3.31 -21.19
N ASP A 57 -9.11 -4.34 -20.69
CA ASP A 57 -9.37 -5.74 -21.07
C ASP A 57 -10.62 -6.34 -20.38
N PHE A 58 -11.04 -5.78 -19.25
CA PHE A 58 -12.29 -6.19 -18.58
C PHE A 58 -13.54 -5.50 -19.14
N LEU A 59 -13.34 -4.44 -19.95
CA LEU A 59 -14.40 -3.66 -20.58
C LEU A 59 -14.47 -3.84 -22.10
N SER A 60 -13.61 -4.68 -22.70
CA SER A 60 -13.62 -5.11 -24.11
C SER A 60 -14.17 -6.51 -24.28
#